data_AF-A0A8S3YJT4-F1
#
_entry.id   AF-A0A8S3YJT4-F1
#
_cell.length_a   1.000
_cell.length_b   1.000
_cell.length_c   1.000
_cell.angle_alpha   90.00
_cell.angle_beta   90.00
_cell.angle_gamma   90.00
#
_symmetry.space_group_name_H-M   'P 1'
#
loop_
_entity.id
_entity.type
_entity.pdbx_description
1 polymer ?
#
loop_
_entity_poly.entity_id
_entity_poly.type
_entity_poly.pdbx_seq_one_letter_code
_entity_poly.pdbx_strand_id
1 'polypeptide(L)'
;TYVDYIASGRPLKCFEQYIRQHVLPTYSNTHTEVSYNAQQTSLFREEARNIIRECVNAMDDDAVIFTGSGATAAINKLIHAMNLRTIFQRKGLTVFVGPYEHHSNILPWREIKAR
;
A
#
# COMPACT_ATOMS: atom_id res chain seq x y z
N THR A 1 21.59 7.67 20.20
CA THR A 1 21.19 7.90 18.79
C THR A 1 20.44 6.70 18.26
N TYR A 2 19.39 6.88 17.47
CA TYR A 2 18.72 5.79 16.75
C TYR A 2 19.25 5.73 15.32
N VAL A 3 19.61 4.55 14.84
CA VAL A 3 20.34 4.37 13.58
C VAL A 3 19.74 3.26 12.70
N ASP A 4 18.45 2.94 12.90
CA ASP A 4 17.75 1.84 12.23
C ASP A 4 16.55 2.32 11.37
N TYR A 5 16.60 3.59 10.92
CA TYR A 5 15.54 4.21 10.13
C TYR A 5 15.30 3.53 8.77
N ILE A 6 16.27 2.79 8.25
CA ILE A 6 16.14 2.04 6.99
C ILE A 6 15.24 0.81 7.18
N ALA A 7 15.24 0.19 8.37
CA ALA A 7 14.38 -0.95 8.66
C ALA A 7 12.98 -0.50 9.10
N SER A 8 12.89 0.48 10.00
CA SER A 8 11.61 1.07 10.41
C SER A 8 11.76 2.46 11.03
N GLY A 9 10.74 3.30 10.82
CA GLY A 9 10.63 4.58 11.51
C GLY A 9 10.24 4.44 12.98
N ARG A 10 10.65 5.39 13.81
CA ARG A 10 10.12 5.51 15.18
C ARG A 10 8.71 6.10 15.17
N PRO A 11 7.86 5.74 16.14
CA PRO A 11 6.61 6.44 16.33
C PRO A 11 6.86 7.93 16.57
N LEU A 12 6.01 8.76 15.98
CA LEU A 12 6.05 10.21 16.19
C LEU A 12 4.87 10.62 17.07
N LYS A 13 5.18 11.32 18.16
CA LYS A 13 4.20 11.75 19.16
C LYS A 13 3.02 12.52 18.54
N CYS A 14 3.28 13.33 17.51
CA CYS A 14 2.23 14.07 16.81
C CYS A 14 1.21 13.14 16.13
N PHE A 15 1.66 12.05 15.50
CA PHE A 15 0.77 11.07 14.88
C PHE A 15 -0.02 10.29 15.92
N GLU A 16 0.63 9.85 17.00
CA GLU A 16 -0.06 9.15 18.09
C GLU A 16 -1.14 10.02 18.73
N GLN A 17 -0.84 11.30 18.96
CA GLN A 17 -1.80 12.26 19.50
C GLN A 17 -2.96 12.47 18.53
N TYR A 18 -2.69 12.64 17.24
CA TYR A 18 -3.74 12.85 16.24
C TYR A 18 -4.68 11.65 16.15
N ILE A 19 -4.12 10.43 16.05
CA ILE A 19 -4.92 9.20 16.02
C ILE A 19 -5.79 9.12 17.28
N ARG A 20 -5.20 9.34 18.46
CA ARG A 20 -5.92 9.25 19.73
C ARG A 20 -7.03 10.30 19.87
N GLN A 21 -6.80 11.52 19.43
CA GLN A 21 -7.70 12.65 19.67
C GLN A 21 -8.75 12.85 18.57
N HIS A 22 -8.44 12.47 17.32
CA HIS A 22 -9.29 12.76 16.17
C HIS A 22 -9.80 11.53 15.44
N VAL A 23 -9.04 10.43 15.40
CA VAL A 23 -9.44 9.22 14.65
C VAL A 23 -10.23 8.25 15.55
N LEU A 24 -9.68 7.88 16.70
CA LEU A 24 -10.28 6.88 17.59
C LEU A 24 -11.68 7.24 18.11
N PRO A 25 -12.01 8.50 18.47
CA PRO A 25 -13.33 8.82 19.02
C PRO A 25 -14.50 8.57 18.05
N THR A 26 -14.25 8.67 16.75
CA THR A 26 -15.26 8.46 15.70
C THR A 26 -15.02 7.19 14.90
N TYR A 27 -14.11 6.32 15.34
CA TYR A 27 -13.76 5.11 14.61
C TYR A 27 -14.98 4.19 14.46
N SER A 28 -15.27 3.82 13.22
CA SER A 28 -16.28 2.83 12.87
C SER A 28 -15.88 2.11 11.59
N ASN A 29 -16.51 0.97 11.33
CA ASN A 29 -16.28 0.26 10.08
C ASN A 29 -16.81 1.10 8.90
N THR A 30 -16.08 1.09 7.79
CA THR A 30 -16.39 1.83 6.56
C THR A 30 -17.41 1.13 5.64
N HIS A 31 -17.82 -0.09 6.00
CA HIS A 31 -18.73 -0.91 5.18
C HIS A 31 -20.20 -0.41 5.20
N THR A 32 -20.56 0.52 6.08
CA THR A 32 -21.91 1.10 6.14
C THR A 32 -21.82 2.61 6.28
N GLU A 33 -22.65 3.37 5.58
CA GLU A 33 -22.65 4.85 5.68
C GLU A 33 -23.78 5.37 6.57
N VAL A 34 -24.39 4.48 7.35
CA VAL A 34 -25.66 4.75 8.06
C VAL A 34 -25.44 5.60 9.32
N SER A 35 -24.20 5.70 9.81
CA SER A 35 -23.88 6.49 11.00
C SER A 35 -22.81 7.54 10.70
N TYR A 36 -22.87 8.64 11.45
CA TYR A 36 -21.88 9.71 11.42
C TYR A 36 -20.44 9.19 11.55
N ASN A 37 -20.19 8.29 12.52
CA ASN A 37 -18.84 7.73 12.74
C ASN A 37 -18.33 6.92 11.55
N ALA A 38 -19.23 6.20 10.88
CA ALA A 38 -18.87 5.40 9.72
C ALA A 38 -18.55 6.29 8.51
N GLN A 39 -19.34 7.34 8.27
CA GLN A 39 -19.04 8.38 7.29
C GLN A 39 -17.70 9.06 7.59
N GLN A 40 -17.48 9.46 8.84
CA GLN A 40 -16.24 10.13 9.24
C GLN A 40 -15.01 9.25 9.00
N THR A 41 -15.08 7.96 9.31
CA THR A 41 -13.97 7.03 9.06
C THR A 41 -13.70 6.86 7.55
N SER A 42 -14.76 6.84 6.73
CA SER A 42 -14.63 6.81 5.27
C SER A 42 -13.98 8.09 4.73
N LEU A 43 -14.35 9.26 5.26
CA LEU A 43 -13.74 10.54 4.88
C LEU A 43 -12.24 10.58 5.21
N PHE A 44 -11.84 10.13 6.41
CA PHE A 44 -10.41 10.04 6.75
C PHE A 44 -9.63 9.14 5.79
N ARG A 45 -10.25 8.04 5.33
CA ARG A 45 -9.62 7.11 4.39
C ARG A 45 -9.45 7.73 3.00
N GLU A 46 -10.42 8.50 2.52
CA GLU A 46 -10.33 9.17 1.22
C GLU A 46 -9.43 10.41 1.26
N GLU A 47 -9.42 11.16 2.36
CA GLU A 47 -8.45 12.22 2.60
C GLU A 47 -7.01 11.67 2.58
N ALA A 48 -6.76 10.55 3.28
CA ALA A 48 -5.45 9.89 3.24
C ALA A 48 -5.09 9.42 1.82
N ARG A 49 -6.06 8.96 1.02
CA ARG A 49 -5.83 8.59 -0.38
C ARG A 49 -5.41 9.79 -1.22
N ASN A 50 -6.09 10.92 -1.06
CA ASN A 50 -5.79 12.15 -1.79
C ASN A 50 -4.40 12.70 -1.44
N ILE A 51 -4.05 12.74 -0.15
CA ILE A 51 -2.72 13.15 0.31
C ILE A 51 -1.64 12.28 -0.33
N ILE A 52 -1.83 10.95 -0.36
CA ILE A 52 -0.87 10.04 -0.99
C ILE A 52 -0.78 10.30 -2.51
N ARG A 53 -1.91 10.53 -3.18
CA ARG A 53 -1.95 10.87 -4.62
C ARG A 53 -1.10 12.10 -4.92
N GLU A 54 -1.25 13.15 -4.11
CA GLU A 54 -0.48 14.39 -4.22
C GLU A 54 1.02 14.15 -3.95
N CYS A 55 1.37 13.41 -2.89
CA CYS A 55 2.76 13.12 -2.55
C CYS A 55 3.53 12.39 -3.65
N VAL A 56 2.85 11.58 -4.46
CA VAL A 56 3.46 10.84 -5.58
C VAL A 56 3.24 11.48 -6.94
N ASN A 57 2.61 12.67 -6.99
CA ASN A 57 2.23 13.37 -8.22
C ASN A 57 1.41 12.49 -9.19
N ALA A 58 0.47 11.69 -8.66
CA ALA A 58 -0.39 10.85 -9.49
C ALA A 58 -1.36 11.69 -10.32
N MET A 59 -1.54 11.31 -11.58
CA MET A 59 -2.42 11.93 -12.57
C MET A 59 -3.87 11.46 -12.42
N ASP A 60 -4.78 12.05 -13.17
CA ASP A 60 -6.22 11.76 -13.05
C ASP A 60 -6.62 10.36 -13.54
N ASP A 61 -5.77 9.72 -14.34
CA ASP A 61 -5.88 8.33 -14.77
C ASP A 61 -5.18 7.34 -13.82
N ASP A 62 -4.45 7.83 -12.81
CA ASP A 62 -3.78 6.99 -11.83
C ASP A 62 -4.71 6.57 -10.68
N ALA A 63 -4.51 5.35 -10.18
CA ALA A 63 -5.26 4.81 -9.05
C ALA A 63 -4.34 4.54 -7.85
N VAL A 64 -4.70 5.09 -6.68
CA VAL A 64 -4.03 4.78 -5.41
C VAL A 64 -4.75 3.62 -4.72
N ILE A 65 -4.10 2.46 -4.66
CA ILE A 65 -4.66 1.23 -4.07
C ILE A 65 -3.98 0.94 -2.73
N PHE A 66 -4.77 0.87 -1.66
CA PHE A 66 -4.27 0.40 -0.37
C PHE A 66 -4.07 -1.12 -0.38
N THR A 67 -2.84 -1.54 -0.12
CA THR A 67 -2.37 -2.93 -0.22
C THR A 67 -2.21 -3.60 1.14
N GLY A 68 -2.41 -2.86 2.24
CA GLY A 68 -2.25 -3.35 3.60
C GLY A 68 -0.78 -3.33 4.01
N SER A 69 -0.17 -4.50 4.16
CA SER A 69 1.15 -4.66 4.78
C SER A 69 2.32 -4.33 3.83
N GLY A 70 2.53 -3.04 3.61
CA GLY A 70 3.74 -2.49 2.97
C GLY A 70 3.95 -2.88 1.51
N ALA A 71 5.17 -2.64 1.02
CA ALA A 71 5.55 -2.82 -0.38
C ALA A 71 5.43 -4.29 -0.85
N THR A 72 5.73 -5.26 0.03
CA THR A 72 5.59 -6.70 -0.29
C THR A 72 4.15 -7.05 -0.70
N ALA A 73 3.15 -6.55 0.03
CA ALA A 73 1.76 -6.80 -0.29
C ALA A 73 1.33 -6.10 -1.59
N ALA A 74 1.92 -4.94 -1.88
CA ALA A 74 1.67 -4.21 -3.13
C ALA A 74 2.13 -5.00 -4.36
N ILE A 75 3.35 -5.52 -4.35
CA ILE A 75 3.91 -6.31 -5.45
C ILE A 75 3.08 -7.58 -5.69
N ASN A 76 2.71 -8.29 -4.61
CA ASN A 76 1.86 -9.47 -4.73
C ASN A 76 0.47 -9.14 -5.29
N LYS A 77 -0.15 -8.02 -4.84
CA LYS A 77 -1.44 -7.58 -5.37
C LYS A 77 -1.34 -7.22 -6.86
N LEU A 78 -0.27 -6.58 -7.30
CA LEU A 78 -0.02 -6.28 -8.71
C LEU A 78 0.02 -7.56 -9.56
N ILE A 79 0.84 -8.54 -9.15
CA ILE A 79 0.98 -9.83 -9.83
C ILE A 79 -0.37 -10.53 -9.97
N HIS A 80 -1.17 -10.52 -8.90
CA HIS A 80 -2.48 -11.15 -8.88
C HIS A 80 -3.50 -10.40 -9.74
N ALA A 81 -3.62 -9.08 -9.56
CA ALA A 81 -4.63 -8.26 -10.25
C ALA A 81 -4.44 -8.25 -11.77
N MET A 82 -3.19 -8.28 -12.25
CA MET A 82 -2.87 -8.34 -13.68
C MET A 82 -2.82 -9.78 -14.22
N ASN A 83 -3.13 -10.78 -13.39
CA ASN A 83 -3.04 -12.21 -13.73
C ASN A 83 -1.70 -12.60 -14.37
N LEU A 84 -0.60 -12.01 -13.89
CA LEU A 84 0.69 -12.13 -14.55
C LEU A 84 1.16 -13.58 -14.59
N ARG A 85 0.89 -14.36 -13.55
CA ARG A 85 1.25 -15.79 -13.48
C ARG A 85 0.78 -16.56 -14.73
N THR A 86 -0.47 -16.37 -15.14
CA THR A 86 -1.01 -17.05 -16.34
C THR A 86 -0.38 -16.50 -17.62
N ILE A 87 -0.10 -15.20 -17.68
CA ILE A 87 0.51 -14.56 -18.86
C ILE A 87 1.95 -15.05 -19.05
N PHE A 88 2.76 -15.10 -17.97
CA PHE A 88 4.12 -15.63 -17.99
C PHE A 88 4.17 -17.07 -18.51
N GLN A 89 3.28 -17.93 -18.00
CA GLN A 89 3.20 -19.34 -18.42
C GLN A 89 2.83 -19.53 -19.90
N ARG A 90 2.04 -18.61 -20.47
CA ARG A 90 1.55 -18.72 -21.85
C ARG A 90 2.44 -18.03 -22.88
N LYS A 91 3.03 -16.89 -22.53
CA LYS A 91 3.69 -15.99 -23.48
C LYS A 91 5.21 -15.91 -23.31
N GLY A 92 5.77 -16.43 -22.21
CA GLY A 92 7.22 -16.36 -21.97
C GLY A 92 7.72 -14.92 -21.81
N LEU A 93 7.21 -14.22 -20.79
CA LEU A 93 7.64 -12.86 -20.46
C LEU A 93 8.94 -12.87 -19.64
N THR A 94 9.72 -11.79 -19.76
CA THR A 94 10.97 -11.57 -19.00
C THR A 94 10.83 -10.38 -18.07
N VAL A 95 11.27 -10.51 -16.83
CA VAL A 95 11.28 -9.42 -15.83
C VAL A 95 12.72 -8.98 -15.60
N PHE A 96 12.99 -7.70 -15.82
CA PHE A 96 14.28 -7.11 -15.51
C PHE A 96 14.25 -6.57 -14.07
N VAL A 97 15.22 -7.00 -13.27
CA VAL A 97 15.40 -6.54 -11.88
C VAL A 97 16.82 -6.01 -11.69
N GLY A 98 16.99 -5.04 -10.79
CA GLY A 98 18.30 -4.52 -10.43
C GLY A 98 19.13 -5.49 -9.58
N PRO A 99 20.45 -5.26 -9.46
CA PRO A 99 21.32 -6.11 -8.64
C PRO A 99 21.15 -5.91 -7.12
N TYR A 100 20.49 -4.83 -6.67
CA TYR A 100 20.35 -4.44 -5.26
C TYR A 100 18.90 -4.49 -4.76
N GLU A 101 18.05 -5.29 -5.40
CA GLU A 101 16.64 -5.39 -5.03
C GLU A 101 16.46 -6.07 -3.67
N HIS A 102 15.51 -5.58 -2.89
CA HIS A 102 15.08 -6.26 -1.66
C HIS A 102 14.36 -7.57 -2.00
N HIS A 103 14.42 -8.57 -1.13
CA HIS A 103 13.77 -9.88 -1.35
C HIS A 103 12.26 -9.76 -1.66
N SER A 104 11.58 -8.78 -1.05
CA SER A 104 10.18 -8.46 -1.35
C SER A 104 9.91 -8.16 -2.82
N ASN A 105 10.91 -7.67 -3.57
CA ASN A 105 10.84 -7.37 -5.00
C ASN A 105 11.58 -8.40 -5.87
N ILE A 106 12.04 -9.52 -5.32
CA ILE A 106 12.69 -10.61 -6.08
C ILE A 106 11.86 -11.88 -5.99
N LEU A 107 11.48 -12.29 -4.78
CA LEU A 107 10.84 -13.58 -4.55
C LEU A 107 9.50 -13.75 -5.29
N PRO A 108 8.58 -12.76 -5.32
CA PRO A 108 7.30 -12.93 -6.01
C PRO A 108 7.46 -13.26 -7.49
N TRP A 109 8.44 -12.67 -8.18
CA TRP A 109 8.72 -12.93 -9.59
C TRP A 109 9.29 -14.34 -9.81
N ARG A 110 10.18 -14.79 -8.91
CA ARG A 110 10.75 -16.14 -8.96
C ARG A 110 9.69 -17.21 -8.71
N GLU A 111 8.76 -16.98 -7.79
CA GLU A 111 7.67 -17.91 -7.47
C GLU A 111 6.71 -18.14 -8.65
N ILE A 112 6.48 -17.12 -9.46
CA ILE A 112 5.70 -17.26 -10.71
C ILE A 112 6.53 -17.76 -11.90
N LYS A 113 7.81 -18.10 -11.68
CA LYS A 113 8.76 -18.57 -12.70
C LYS A 113 8.92 -17.58 -13.86
N ALA A 114 8.92 -16.28 -13.55
CA ALA A 114 9.32 -15.28 -14.53
C ALA A 114 10.77 -15.52 -14.96
N ARG A 115 11.05 -15.29 -16.26
CA ARG A 115 12.40 -15.38 -16.82
C ARG A 115 13.17 -14.09 -16.61
#